data_AF-A0A3D2IDD9-F1
#
_entry.id   AF-A0A3D2IDD9-F1
#
_cell.length_a   1.000
_cell.length_b   1.000
_cell.length_c   1.000
_cell.angle_alpha   90.00
_cell.angle_beta   90.00
_cell.angle_gamma   90.00
#
_symmetry.space_group_name_H-M   'P 1'
#
loop_
_entity.id
_entity.type
_entity.pdbx_description
1 polymer ?
#
loop_
_entity_poly.entity_id
_entity_poly.type
_entity_poly.pdbx_seq_one_letter_code
_entity_poly.pdbx_strand_id
1 'polypeptide(L)'
;MFRYHWYRTRFFVHTFQQVGYKNNEFWHWLRMHWDEKVIPIDLGIFNLILFIAVAVDGFFGNVVTRSTLAVIFFVYTVFWLASVKRYKQEKVKKPLVVTNRIKRLLIPFVVLGLLFPVFFTLESYTGRLLYNYSPGLLSFDIILLVFGWVFSAILIPFYIFLASWITKPIENSIQEGFKKQARKKLQSMPHLKVIAITGSYGKTSTKFMVRDLLKERFSVCSTPGSFNTPMGICKVINNDLLSHHQILILEMGARYAGNIQELCDIAQPDISIITNVGVAHLETFGSQEVIAKEKGTLVDNLPSNGVAILNADDKYVSIMGENRSDIERILVGLESGVIKGNDIKYNTEGTNFILSVEGEEVSIQTRLLGRHNVQNMLLAIGAAYHLGIRSKTIALGAKNIEPIEHRLELKKAGDFYIIDDAFNSNPVGAKNAVEILSQFSSGRRIIITPGMVELGEIEY
;
A
#
# COMPACT_ATOMS: atom_id res chain seq x y z
N MET A 1 -6.90 28.99 -19.53
CA MET A 1 -6.57 28.76 -18.10
C MET A 1 -7.23 27.47 -17.60
N PHE A 2 -8.56 27.38 -17.65
CA PHE A 2 -9.35 26.27 -17.10
C PHE A 2 -8.86 24.86 -17.46
N ARG A 3 -8.55 24.61 -18.73
CA ARG A 3 -8.02 23.31 -19.19
C ARG A 3 -6.74 22.91 -18.45
N TYR A 4 -5.80 23.83 -18.26
CA TYR A 4 -4.54 23.55 -17.55
C TYR A 4 -4.79 23.24 -16.07
N HIS A 5 -5.61 24.06 -15.39
CA HIS A 5 -6.00 23.82 -14.00
C HIS A 5 -6.67 22.45 -13.84
N TRP A 6 -7.53 22.05 -14.77
CA TRP A 6 -8.18 20.75 -14.75
C TRP A 6 -7.20 19.59 -14.83
N TYR A 7 -6.29 19.60 -15.82
CA TYR A 7 -5.29 18.53 -15.97
C TYR A 7 -4.34 18.46 -14.76
N ARG A 8 -3.86 19.60 -14.27
CA ARG A 8 -2.96 19.68 -13.12
C ARG A 8 -3.66 19.25 -11.83
N THR A 9 -4.90 19.68 -11.60
CA THR A 9 -5.76 19.21 -10.50
C THR A 9 -5.92 17.70 -10.53
N ARG A 10 -6.36 17.15 -11.66
CA ARG A 10 -6.59 15.72 -11.82
C ARG A 10 -5.30 14.94 -11.57
N PHE A 11 -4.17 15.43 -12.05
CA PHE A 11 -2.86 14.84 -11.81
C PHE A 11 -2.53 14.77 -10.32
N PHE A 12 -2.55 15.89 -9.60
CA PHE A 12 -2.17 15.90 -8.18
C PHE A 12 -3.17 15.19 -7.27
N VAL A 13 -4.48 15.27 -7.55
CA VAL A 13 -5.50 14.50 -6.82
C VAL A 13 -5.26 13.00 -7.02
N HIS A 14 -4.89 12.59 -8.23
CA HIS A 14 -4.55 11.22 -8.52
C HIS A 14 -3.26 10.77 -7.83
N THR A 15 -2.21 11.58 -7.86
CA THR A 15 -0.98 11.31 -7.10
C THR A 15 -1.28 11.16 -5.60
N PHE A 16 -2.10 12.05 -5.03
CA PHE A 16 -2.51 11.97 -3.63
C PHE A 16 -3.28 10.67 -3.31
N GLN A 17 -4.11 10.20 -4.23
CA GLN A 17 -4.76 8.88 -4.11
C GLN A 17 -3.75 7.73 -4.17
N GLN A 18 -2.73 7.80 -5.05
CA GLN A 18 -1.72 6.74 -5.21
C GLN A 18 -0.83 6.58 -3.97
N VAL A 19 -0.51 7.67 -3.27
CA VAL A 19 0.21 7.66 -1.98
C VAL A 19 -0.72 7.41 -0.77
N GLY A 20 -1.93 6.89 -1.01
CA GLY A 20 -2.85 6.48 0.04
C GLY A 20 -3.39 7.63 0.90
N TYR A 21 -3.45 8.86 0.38
CA TYR A 21 -3.91 10.06 1.09
C TYR A 21 -3.08 10.41 2.33
N LYS A 22 -1.80 10.04 2.33
CA LYS A 22 -0.87 10.36 3.42
C LYS A 22 -0.10 11.64 3.09
N ASN A 23 -0.26 12.65 3.94
CA ASN A 23 0.38 13.95 3.73
C ASN A 23 1.92 13.84 3.66
N ASN A 24 2.54 13.00 4.49
CA ASN A 24 4.01 12.85 4.50
C ASN A 24 4.53 12.17 3.22
N GLU A 25 3.88 11.08 2.77
CA GLU A 25 4.25 10.40 1.53
C GLU A 25 4.00 11.31 0.31
N PHE A 26 2.92 12.10 0.33
CA PHE A 26 2.65 13.09 -0.72
C PHE A 26 3.70 14.20 -0.75
N TRP A 27 4.09 14.73 0.42
CA TRP A 27 5.11 15.76 0.52
C TRP A 27 6.49 15.27 0.06
N HIS A 28 6.87 14.05 0.44
CA HIS A 28 8.07 13.41 -0.06
C HIS A 28 8.04 13.28 -1.59
N TRP A 29 6.92 12.80 -2.15
CA TRP A 29 6.74 12.71 -3.60
C TRP A 29 6.87 14.07 -4.30
N LEU A 30 6.28 15.14 -3.73
CA LEU A 30 6.39 16.50 -4.26
C LEU A 30 7.84 16.99 -4.29
N ARG A 31 8.63 16.71 -3.24
CA ARG A 31 10.06 17.08 -3.21
C ARG A 31 10.86 16.37 -4.30
N MET A 32 10.61 15.06 -4.50
CA MET A 32 11.30 14.27 -5.53
C MET A 32 10.99 14.72 -6.96
N HIS A 33 9.84 15.39 -7.19
CA HIS A 33 9.38 15.83 -8.51
C HIS A 33 9.18 17.35 -8.58
N TRP A 34 9.90 18.10 -7.76
CA TRP A 34 9.66 19.53 -7.55
C TRP A 34 9.76 20.31 -8.86
N ASP A 35 10.89 20.20 -9.54
CA ASP A 35 11.18 20.94 -10.77
C ASP A 35 10.50 20.32 -12.01
N GLU A 36 10.13 19.04 -11.95
CA GLU A 36 9.53 18.36 -13.09
C GLU A 36 8.01 18.56 -13.15
N LYS A 37 7.32 18.51 -11.99
CA LYS A 37 5.86 18.48 -11.91
C LYS A 37 5.26 19.57 -11.02
N VAL A 38 5.92 19.93 -9.92
CA VAL A 38 5.34 20.83 -8.90
C VAL A 38 5.47 22.28 -9.33
N ILE A 39 6.68 22.81 -9.45
CA ILE A 39 6.93 24.15 -9.98
C ILE A 39 7.95 24.01 -11.11
N PRO A 40 7.49 23.67 -12.32
CA PRO A 40 8.37 23.68 -13.47
C PRO A 40 9.00 25.05 -13.69
N ILE A 41 10.26 25.07 -14.13
CA ILE A 41 11.02 26.31 -14.33
C ILE A 41 10.25 27.30 -15.21
N ASP A 42 9.58 26.82 -16.26
CA ASP A 42 8.73 27.64 -17.13
C ASP A 42 7.57 28.32 -16.37
N LEU A 43 6.92 27.61 -15.44
CA LEU A 43 5.86 28.15 -14.59
C LEU A 43 6.41 29.15 -13.57
N GLY A 44 7.57 28.85 -12.98
CA GLY A 44 8.23 29.72 -12.00
C GLY A 44 8.66 31.06 -12.61
N ILE A 45 9.37 31.02 -13.74
CA ILE A 45 9.79 32.21 -14.49
C ILE A 45 8.58 33.03 -14.92
N PHE A 46 7.52 32.40 -15.41
CA PHE A 46 6.34 33.13 -15.85
C PHE A 46 5.62 33.85 -14.71
N ASN A 47 5.49 33.22 -13.54
CA ASN A 47 4.95 33.89 -12.35
C ASN A 47 5.84 35.05 -11.90
N LEU A 48 7.16 34.91 -11.99
CA LEU A 48 8.10 35.99 -11.66
C LEU A 48 7.93 37.18 -12.61
N ILE A 49 7.82 36.93 -13.91
CA ILE A 49 7.57 37.99 -14.90
C ILE A 49 6.23 38.69 -14.64
N LEU A 50 5.16 37.93 -14.37
CA LEU A 50 3.85 38.49 -14.04
C LEU A 50 3.89 39.29 -12.73
N PHE A 51 4.58 38.78 -11.70
CA PHE A 51 4.75 39.48 -10.43
C PHE A 51 5.49 40.80 -10.61
N ILE A 52 6.60 40.80 -11.37
CA ILE A 52 7.33 42.02 -11.72
C ILE A 52 6.42 42.95 -12.50
N ALA A 53 5.65 42.46 -13.48
CA ALA A 53 4.73 43.30 -14.25
C ALA A 53 3.63 43.94 -13.39
N VAL A 54 3.05 43.20 -12.44
CA VAL A 54 2.06 43.72 -11.47
C VAL A 54 2.70 44.75 -10.54
N ALA A 55 3.91 44.50 -10.05
CA ALA A 55 4.65 45.42 -9.17
C ALA A 55 5.12 46.69 -9.89
N VAL A 56 5.53 46.55 -11.15
CA VAL A 56 6.03 47.63 -12.01
C VAL A 56 4.87 48.46 -12.57
N ASP A 57 3.67 47.90 -12.82
CA ASP A 57 2.50 48.70 -13.23
C ASP A 57 2.12 49.73 -12.16
N GLY A 58 2.36 49.43 -10.88
CA GLY A 58 2.22 50.39 -9.78
C GLY A 58 3.29 51.49 -9.73
N PHE A 59 4.42 51.34 -10.44
CA PHE A 59 5.61 52.21 -10.31
C PHE A 59 5.99 52.94 -11.62
N PHE A 60 5.74 52.35 -12.78
CA PHE A 60 6.13 52.84 -14.12
C PHE A 60 4.92 53.20 -14.98
N GLY A 61 4.03 54.04 -14.45
CA GLY A 61 2.75 54.40 -15.08
C GLY A 61 2.79 55.04 -16.48
N ASN A 62 3.93 55.14 -17.18
CA ASN A 62 4.05 55.86 -18.45
C ASN A 62 5.02 55.29 -19.52
N VAL A 63 5.64 54.11 -19.34
CA VAL A 63 6.66 53.63 -20.32
C VAL A 63 6.13 52.58 -21.31
N VAL A 64 5.13 51.77 -20.92
CA VAL A 64 4.51 50.77 -21.80
C VAL A 64 3.00 50.89 -21.68
N THR A 65 2.29 50.96 -22.81
CA THR A 65 0.82 51.01 -22.79
C THR A 65 0.27 49.70 -22.26
N ARG A 66 -0.70 49.77 -21.33
CA ARG A 66 -1.37 48.59 -20.75
C ARG A 66 -1.86 47.59 -21.80
N SER A 67 -2.26 48.10 -22.96
CA SER A 67 -2.68 47.33 -24.14
C SER A 67 -1.57 46.45 -24.72
N THR A 68 -0.32 46.90 -24.68
CA THR A 68 0.82 46.14 -25.24
C THR A 68 1.20 44.99 -24.30
N LEU A 69 1.26 45.24 -22.99
CA LEU A 69 1.49 44.18 -22.00
C LEU A 69 0.37 43.15 -22.03
N ALA A 70 -0.89 43.60 -22.15
CA ALA A 70 -2.07 42.75 -22.29
C ALA A 70 -1.92 41.72 -23.42
N VAL A 71 -1.52 42.16 -24.62
CA VAL A 71 -1.38 41.29 -25.79
C VAL A 71 -0.23 40.30 -25.60
N ILE A 72 0.92 40.74 -25.09
CA ILE A 72 2.08 39.87 -24.83
C ILE A 72 1.71 38.77 -23.84
N PHE A 73 1.12 39.13 -22.70
CA PHE A 73 0.71 38.17 -21.68
C PHE A 73 -0.41 37.25 -22.17
N PHE A 74 -1.35 37.74 -22.97
CA PHE A 74 -2.40 36.92 -23.56
C PHE A 74 -1.83 35.86 -24.52
N VAL A 75 -0.98 36.27 -25.47
CA VAL A 75 -0.36 35.34 -26.44
C VAL A 75 0.51 34.31 -25.72
N TYR A 76 1.35 34.75 -24.78
CA TYR A 76 2.20 33.84 -24.00
C TYR A 76 1.37 32.85 -23.17
N THR A 77 0.30 33.33 -22.54
CA THR A 77 -0.64 32.49 -21.78
C THR A 77 -1.28 31.42 -22.66
N VAL A 78 -1.70 31.76 -23.89
CA VAL A 78 -2.28 30.80 -24.85
C VAL A 78 -1.27 29.72 -25.24
N PHE A 79 -0.04 30.09 -25.61
CA PHE A 79 1.01 29.15 -25.99
C PHE A 79 1.43 28.24 -24.83
N TRP A 80 1.54 28.79 -23.62
CA TRP A 80 1.92 28.02 -22.44
C TRP A 80 0.82 27.04 -21.99
N LEU A 81 -0.45 27.49 -21.95
CA LEU A 81 -1.59 26.65 -21.58
C LEU A 81 -1.88 25.53 -22.58
N ALA A 82 -1.35 25.61 -23.81
CA ALA A 82 -1.52 24.57 -24.82
C ALA A 82 -0.73 23.29 -24.47
N SER A 83 0.40 23.41 -23.77
CA SER A 83 1.26 22.27 -23.41
C SER A 83 0.84 21.61 -22.10
N VAL A 84 -0.26 20.84 -22.12
CA VAL A 84 -0.69 19.98 -21.00
C VAL A 84 -0.04 18.59 -21.02
N LYS A 85 0.89 18.33 -21.96
CA LYS A 85 1.51 17.01 -22.15
C LYS A 85 2.19 16.51 -20.88
N ARG A 86 2.81 17.41 -20.09
CA ARG A 86 3.47 17.10 -18.81
C ARG A 86 2.56 16.47 -17.75
N TYR A 87 1.25 16.77 -17.80
CA TYR A 87 0.24 16.23 -16.88
C TYR A 87 -0.66 15.18 -17.53
N LYS A 88 -0.44 14.90 -18.82
CA LYS A 88 -1.07 13.78 -19.51
C LYS A 88 -0.32 12.52 -19.06
N GLN A 89 -1.00 11.64 -18.34
CA GLN A 89 -0.36 10.47 -17.76
C GLN A 89 -0.10 9.42 -18.84
N GLU A 90 1.17 9.21 -19.19
CA GLU A 90 1.59 8.11 -20.05
C GLU A 90 1.76 6.85 -19.17
N LYS A 91 0.89 5.85 -19.37
CA LYS A 91 0.84 4.53 -18.69
C LYS A 91 0.71 4.58 -17.15
N VAL A 92 -0.53 4.61 -16.68
CA VAL A 92 -0.86 4.55 -15.26
C VAL A 92 -1.05 3.09 -14.81
N LYS A 93 -0.36 2.64 -13.72
CA LYS A 93 -0.59 1.31 -13.11
C LYS A 93 -2.04 1.10 -12.64
N LYS A 94 -2.70 2.12 -12.08
CA LYS A 94 -4.13 2.10 -11.68
C LYS A 94 -4.79 3.46 -11.93
N PRO A 95 -5.92 3.54 -12.65
CA PRO A 95 -6.57 4.82 -12.96
C PRO A 95 -7.15 5.49 -11.70
N LEU A 96 -7.37 6.81 -11.77
CA LEU A 96 -8.08 7.56 -10.74
C LEU A 96 -9.49 6.97 -10.56
N VAL A 97 -9.78 6.45 -9.37
CA VAL A 97 -11.10 5.89 -9.03
C VAL A 97 -11.86 6.91 -8.19
N VAL A 98 -13.04 7.35 -8.65
CA VAL A 98 -13.87 8.33 -7.93
C VAL A 98 -14.59 7.65 -6.77
N THR A 99 -13.98 7.71 -5.59
CA THR A 99 -14.56 7.20 -4.33
C THR A 99 -15.30 8.30 -3.56
N ASN A 100 -16.12 7.92 -2.58
CA ASN A 100 -16.76 8.90 -1.68
C ASN A 100 -15.74 9.76 -0.91
N ARG A 101 -14.58 9.21 -0.58
CA ARG A 101 -13.45 9.95 0.02
C ARG A 101 -12.94 11.03 -0.93
N ILE A 102 -12.78 10.72 -2.21
CA ILE A 102 -12.39 11.72 -3.23
C ILE A 102 -13.46 12.77 -3.40
N LYS A 103 -14.75 12.40 -3.45
CA LYS A 103 -15.84 13.39 -3.55
C LYS A 103 -15.77 14.39 -2.39
N ARG A 104 -15.57 13.91 -1.17
CA ARG A 104 -15.41 14.78 0.02
C ARG A 104 -14.16 15.65 -0.04
N LEU A 105 -13.03 15.13 -0.53
CA LEU A 105 -11.80 15.91 -0.71
C LEU A 105 -11.95 16.99 -1.78
N LEU A 106 -12.64 16.67 -2.89
CA LEU A 106 -12.80 17.57 -4.03
C LEU A 106 -13.61 18.82 -3.68
N ILE A 107 -14.58 18.74 -2.76
CA ILE A 107 -15.40 19.90 -2.37
C ILE A 107 -14.53 21.05 -1.82
N PRO A 108 -13.81 20.92 -0.69
CA PRO A 108 -12.96 21.98 -0.19
C PRO A 108 -11.80 22.27 -1.12
N PHE A 109 -11.28 21.28 -1.85
CA PHE A 109 -10.22 21.52 -2.84
C PHE A 109 -10.68 22.47 -3.95
N VAL A 110 -11.87 22.27 -4.52
CA VAL A 110 -12.41 23.14 -5.58
C VAL A 110 -12.72 24.53 -5.03
N VAL A 111 -13.30 24.61 -3.82
CA VAL A 111 -13.55 25.91 -3.17
C VAL A 111 -12.24 26.67 -2.98
N LEU A 112 -11.22 26.06 -2.37
CA LEU A 112 -9.91 26.67 -2.15
C LEU A 112 -9.22 27.04 -3.48
N GLY A 113 -9.30 26.16 -4.48
CA GLY A 113 -8.73 26.39 -5.81
C GLY A 113 -9.38 27.55 -6.57
N LEU A 114 -10.62 27.90 -6.25
CA LEU A 114 -11.35 29.02 -6.84
C LEU A 114 -11.21 30.33 -6.04
N LEU A 115 -10.83 30.30 -4.76
CA LEU A 115 -10.68 31.52 -3.95
C LEU A 115 -9.72 32.53 -4.59
N PHE A 116 -8.51 32.10 -4.93
CA PHE A 116 -7.51 32.97 -5.56
C PHE A 116 -7.95 33.47 -6.95
N PRO A 117 -8.35 32.61 -7.91
CA PRO A 117 -8.83 33.06 -9.21
C PRO A 117 -10.00 34.02 -9.12
N VAL A 118 -11.00 33.76 -8.27
CA VAL A 118 -12.18 34.62 -8.11
C VAL A 118 -11.76 35.96 -7.48
N PHE A 119 -10.96 35.95 -6.42
CA PHE A 119 -10.45 37.17 -5.80
C PHE A 119 -9.72 38.06 -6.80
N PHE A 120 -8.74 37.52 -7.52
CA PHE A 120 -7.98 38.30 -8.50
C PHE A 120 -8.80 38.70 -9.72
N THR A 121 -9.82 37.93 -10.09
CA THR A 121 -10.79 38.34 -11.12
C THR A 121 -11.62 39.54 -10.64
N LEU A 122 -12.10 39.53 -9.40
CA LEU A 122 -12.85 40.67 -8.84
C LEU A 122 -11.96 41.91 -8.69
N GLU A 123 -10.74 41.74 -8.22
CA GLU A 123 -9.77 42.83 -8.10
C GLU A 123 -9.36 43.38 -9.46
N SER A 124 -9.25 42.55 -10.49
CA SER A 124 -8.93 43.05 -11.83
C SER A 124 -10.05 43.87 -12.47
N TYR A 125 -11.32 43.70 -12.03
CA TYR A 125 -12.44 44.55 -12.46
C TYR A 125 -12.64 45.79 -11.58
N THR A 126 -12.40 45.67 -10.26
CA THR A 126 -12.76 46.72 -9.30
C THR A 126 -11.58 47.61 -8.91
N GLY A 127 -10.34 47.10 -8.98
CA GLY A 127 -9.12 47.81 -8.61
C GLY A 127 -9.07 48.32 -7.16
N ARG A 128 -10.01 47.87 -6.32
CA ARG A 128 -10.41 48.58 -5.09
C ARG A 128 -9.43 48.38 -3.94
N LEU A 129 -8.85 47.18 -3.81
CA LEU A 129 -7.89 46.87 -2.75
C LEU A 129 -6.45 47.17 -3.17
N LEU A 130 -6.08 46.93 -4.42
CA LEU A 130 -4.68 47.00 -4.87
C LEU A 130 -4.29 48.34 -5.50
N TYR A 131 -5.22 49.05 -6.14
CA TYR A 131 -4.89 50.22 -6.97
C TYR A 131 -5.70 51.49 -6.62
N ASN A 132 -6.74 51.40 -5.79
CA ASN A 132 -7.51 52.53 -5.27
C ASN A 132 -8.12 53.45 -6.36
N TYR A 133 -8.45 52.92 -7.55
CA TYR A 133 -9.12 53.66 -8.64
C TYR A 133 -10.62 53.37 -8.70
N SER A 134 -11.40 54.32 -9.24
CA SER A 134 -12.85 54.17 -9.42
C SER A 134 -13.16 53.27 -10.63
N PRO A 135 -14.05 52.27 -10.51
CA PRO A 135 -14.29 51.30 -11.58
C PRO A 135 -14.98 51.96 -12.78
N GLY A 136 -14.33 51.89 -13.95
CA GLY A 136 -14.97 52.14 -15.25
C GLY A 136 -15.42 50.81 -15.87
N LEU A 137 -16.51 50.81 -16.65
CA LEU A 137 -17.07 49.61 -17.27
C LEU A 137 -16.08 48.84 -18.19
N LEU A 138 -14.97 49.48 -18.56
CA LEU A 138 -13.93 48.96 -19.47
C LEU A 138 -12.52 48.94 -18.85
N SER A 139 -12.36 49.27 -17.57
CA SER A 139 -11.05 49.26 -16.89
C SER A 139 -10.77 47.88 -16.28
N PHE A 140 -10.33 46.93 -17.10
CA PHE A 140 -9.96 45.58 -16.66
C PHE A 140 -8.45 45.37 -16.68
N ASP A 141 -7.86 45.01 -15.53
CA ASP A 141 -6.44 44.67 -15.43
C ASP A 141 -6.20 43.19 -15.79
N ILE A 142 -5.89 42.96 -17.06
CA ILE A 142 -5.57 41.62 -17.56
C ILE A 142 -4.31 41.02 -16.94
N ILE A 143 -3.32 41.83 -16.53
CA ILE A 143 -2.08 41.33 -15.95
C ILE A 143 -2.40 40.73 -14.57
N LEU A 144 -3.19 41.45 -13.77
CA LEU A 144 -3.64 40.99 -12.46
C LEU A 144 -4.53 39.75 -12.58
N LEU A 145 -5.45 39.70 -13.56
CA LEU A 145 -6.24 38.50 -13.84
C LEU A 145 -5.32 37.31 -14.15
N VAL A 146 -4.41 37.48 -15.12
CA VAL A 146 -3.52 36.40 -15.56
C VAL A 146 -2.65 35.93 -14.41
N PHE A 147 -2.09 36.86 -13.62
CA PHE A 147 -1.34 36.56 -12.41
C PHE A 147 -2.15 35.71 -11.44
N GLY A 148 -3.37 36.10 -11.09
CA GLY A 148 -4.18 35.36 -10.10
C GLY A 148 -4.47 33.91 -10.52
N TRP A 149 -4.77 33.68 -11.79
CA TRP A 149 -5.02 32.34 -12.31
C TRP A 149 -3.73 31.51 -12.37
N VAL A 150 -2.64 32.08 -12.89
CA VAL A 150 -1.35 31.39 -13.03
C VAL A 150 -0.72 31.08 -11.66
N PHE A 151 -0.83 32.01 -10.71
CA PHE A 151 -0.38 31.82 -9.33
C PHE A 151 -1.23 30.76 -8.62
N SER A 152 -2.55 30.77 -8.79
CA SER A 152 -3.43 29.71 -8.27
C SER A 152 -3.03 28.32 -8.81
N ALA A 153 -2.52 28.23 -10.04
CA ALA A 153 -2.04 26.97 -10.60
C ALA A 153 -0.83 26.43 -9.82
N ILE A 154 0.10 27.28 -9.37
CA ILE A 154 1.21 26.88 -8.47
C ILE A 154 0.66 26.30 -7.17
N LEU A 155 -0.40 26.90 -6.63
CA LEU A 155 -0.97 26.53 -5.34
C LEU A 155 -1.77 25.22 -5.33
N ILE A 156 -2.11 24.64 -6.49
CA ILE A 156 -2.88 23.39 -6.61
C ILE A 156 -2.42 22.26 -5.66
N PRO A 157 -1.16 21.81 -5.65
CA PRO A 157 -0.71 20.76 -4.72
C PRO A 157 -0.84 21.15 -3.25
N PHE A 158 -0.80 22.45 -2.93
CA PHE A 158 -0.95 22.95 -1.55
C PHE A 158 -2.40 22.99 -1.11
N TYR A 159 -3.34 23.30 -2.01
CA TYR A 159 -4.77 23.18 -1.73
C TYR A 159 -5.18 21.75 -1.37
N ILE A 160 -4.47 20.73 -1.86
CA ILE A 160 -4.71 19.33 -1.44
C ILE A 160 -4.39 19.14 0.04
N PHE A 161 -3.31 19.74 0.55
CA PHE A 161 -2.99 19.66 1.98
C PHE A 161 -4.06 20.33 2.84
N LEU A 162 -4.52 21.53 2.46
CA LEU A 162 -5.59 22.22 3.17
C LEU A 162 -6.92 21.44 3.09
N ALA A 163 -7.29 20.95 1.91
CA ALA A 163 -8.48 20.13 1.73
C ALA A 163 -8.42 18.82 2.54
N SER A 164 -7.25 18.17 2.57
CA SER A 164 -6.99 16.99 3.40
C SER A 164 -7.14 17.30 4.89
N TRP A 165 -6.62 18.45 5.35
CA TRP A 165 -6.76 18.91 6.72
C TRP A 165 -8.22 19.18 7.12
N ILE A 166 -8.97 19.90 6.27
CA ILE A 166 -10.40 20.19 6.47
C ILE A 166 -11.24 18.92 6.54
N THR A 167 -10.94 17.93 5.69
CA THR A 167 -11.72 16.69 5.61
C THR A 167 -11.32 15.65 6.66
N LYS A 168 -10.12 15.76 7.25
CA LYS A 168 -9.59 14.83 8.25
C LYS A 168 -10.55 14.48 9.40
N PRO A 169 -11.22 15.43 10.09
CA PRO A 169 -12.15 15.08 11.17
C PRO A 169 -13.34 14.24 10.69
N ILE A 170 -13.87 14.54 9.51
CA ILE A 170 -14.98 13.80 8.89
C ILE A 170 -14.51 12.39 8.51
N GLU A 171 -13.33 12.27 7.89
CA GLU A 171 -12.75 10.97 7.55
C GLU A 171 -12.50 10.13 8.80
N ASN A 172 -11.95 10.71 9.85
CA ASN A 172 -11.70 10.00 11.11
C ASN A 172 -13.00 9.51 11.74
N SER A 173 -14.05 10.34 11.77
CA SER A 173 -15.37 9.95 12.28
C SER A 173 -15.97 8.77 11.50
N ILE A 174 -15.88 8.81 10.16
CA ILE A 174 -16.34 7.72 9.30
C ILE A 174 -15.55 6.44 9.54
N GLN A 175 -14.22 6.54 9.63
CA GLN A 175 -13.34 5.39 9.88
C GLN A 175 -13.63 4.76 11.25
N GLU A 176 -13.78 5.56 12.30
CA GLU A 176 -14.17 5.06 13.63
C GLU A 176 -15.57 4.43 13.62
N GLY A 177 -16.50 4.95 12.83
CA GLY A 177 -17.80 4.32 12.59
C GLY A 177 -17.67 2.89 12.05
N PHE A 178 -16.82 2.68 11.04
CA PHE A 178 -16.55 1.34 10.49
C PHE A 178 -15.84 0.42 11.48
N LYS A 179 -14.88 0.93 12.26
CA LYS A 179 -14.21 0.17 13.32
C LYS A 179 -15.19 -0.26 14.40
N LYS A 180 -16.07 0.64 14.85
CA LYS A 180 -17.12 0.34 15.83
C LYS A 180 -18.09 -0.72 15.32
N GLN A 181 -18.48 -0.64 14.05
CA GLN A 181 -19.32 -1.67 13.43
C GLN A 181 -18.61 -3.04 13.42
N ALA A 182 -17.33 -3.07 13.06
CA ALA A 182 -16.54 -4.30 13.02
C ALA A 182 -16.43 -4.93 14.41
N ARG A 183 -16.06 -4.14 15.43
CA ARG A 183 -16.00 -4.59 16.83
C ARG A 183 -17.34 -5.15 17.30
N LYS A 184 -18.45 -4.43 17.05
CA LYS A 184 -19.80 -4.87 17.44
C LYS A 184 -20.17 -6.21 16.78
N LYS A 185 -19.79 -6.39 15.51
CA LYS A 185 -20.05 -7.63 14.79
C LYS A 185 -19.25 -8.80 15.35
N LEU A 186 -17.96 -8.61 15.65
CA LEU A 186 -17.14 -9.64 16.29
C LEU A 186 -17.67 -10.01 17.69
N GLN A 187 -18.06 -9.01 18.50
CA GLN A 187 -18.67 -9.24 19.81
C GLN A 187 -19.97 -10.05 19.74
N SER A 188 -20.72 -9.96 18.64
CA SER A 188 -21.93 -10.76 18.44
C SER A 188 -21.67 -12.23 18.05
N MET A 189 -20.41 -12.61 17.83
CA MET A 189 -20.00 -13.95 17.39
C MET A 189 -18.96 -14.56 18.36
N PRO A 190 -19.32 -14.87 19.62
CA PRO A 190 -18.36 -15.34 20.64
C PRO A 190 -17.73 -16.71 20.34
N HIS A 191 -18.28 -17.48 19.39
CA HIS A 191 -17.74 -18.76 18.95
C HIS A 191 -16.70 -18.61 17.82
N LEU A 192 -16.59 -17.42 17.22
CA LEU A 192 -15.67 -17.15 16.12
C LEU A 192 -14.24 -17.09 16.66
N LYS A 193 -13.33 -17.83 16.03
CA LYS A 193 -11.90 -17.72 16.30
C LYS A 193 -11.22 -16.76 15.32
N VAL A 194 -10.47 -15.80 15.84
CA VAL A 194 -9.72 -14.83 15.04
C VAL A 194 -8.26 -15.25 14.96
N ILE A 195 -7.80 -15.54 13.74
CA ILE A 195 -6.39 -15.80 13.42
C ILE A 195 -5.81 -14.55 12.79
N ALA A 196 -4.78 -13.95 13.39
CA ALA A 196 -4.11 -12.79 12.84
C ALA A 196 -2.68 -13.14 12.41
N ILE A 197 -2.25 -12.59 11.27
CA ILE A 197 -0.97 -12.94 10.64
C ILE A 197 -0.18 -11.67 10.34
N THR A 198 1.05 -11.57 10.86
CA THR A 198 1.99 -10.49 10.51
C THR A 198 3.40 -11.03 10.19
N GLY A 199 4.26 -10.14 9.71
CA GLY A 199 5.55 -10.50 9.14
C GLY A 199 6.12 -9.43 8.22
N SER A 200 7.42 -9.45 7.94
CA SER A 200 7.99 -8.60 6.87
C SER A 200 7.58 -9.17 5.51
N TYR A 201 7.75 -10.47 5.32
CA TYR A 201 7.39 -11.20 4.09
C TYR A 201 6.49 -12.41 4.38
N GLY A 202 5.94 -13.08 3.36
CA GLY A 202 5.19 -14.33 3.53
C GLY A 202 3.74 -14.21 4.04
N LYS A 203 3.35 -13.11 4.68
CA LYS A 203 1.99 -12.89 5.25
C LYS A 203 0.83 -13.38 4.39
N THR A 204 0.75 -12.89 3.15
CA THR A 204 -0.36 -13.23 2.23
C THR A 204 -0.35 -14.71 1.85
N SER A 205 0.84 -15.28 1.61
CA SER A 205 1.00 -16.70 1.30
C SER A 205 0.57 -17.57 2.48
N THR A 206 1.07 -17.28 3.69
CA THR A 206 0.71 -17.98 4.92
C THR A 206 -0.80 -17.88 5.18
N LYS A 207 -1.43 -16.72 5.00
CA LYS A 207 -2.89 -16.58 5.14
C LYS A 207 -3.66 -17.53 4.23
N PHE A 208 -3.28 -17.60 2.95
CA PHE A 208 -4.00 -18.47 2.03
C PHE A 208 -3.75 -19.95 2.32
N MET A 209 -2.53 -20.32 2.70
CA MET A 209 -2.23 -21.68 3.17
C MET A 209 -3.06 -22.04 4.41
N VAL A 210 -3.11 -21.17 5.44
CA VAL A 210 -3.93 -21.37 6.65
C VAL A 210 -5.41 -21.52 6.26
N ARG A 211 -5.91 -20.63 5.40
CA ARG A 211 -7.30 -20.67 4.93
C ARG A 211 -7.61 -22.01 4.25
N ASP A 212 -6.76 -22.45 3.34
CA ASP A 212 -7.02 -23.62 2.51
C ASP A 212 -6.90 -24.92 3.32
N LEU A 213 -5.96 -25.01 4.27
CA LEU A 213 -5.90 -26.12 5.21
C LEU A 213 -7.10 -26.16 6.17
N LEU A 214 -7.56 -25.00 6.66
CA LEU A 214 -8.66 -24.94 7.64
C LEU A 214 -10.04 -25.14 7.01
N LYS A 215 -10.22 -24.79 5.74
CA LYS A 215 -11.50 -24.96 5.02
C LYS A 215 -11.93 -26.42 4.86
N GLU A 216 -11.01 -27.37 4.99
CA GLU A 216 -11.30 -28.81 5.02
C GLU A 216 -12.21 -29.22 6.20
N ARG A 217 -12.21 -28.44 7.29
CA ARG A 217 -12.98 -28.76 8.51
C ARG A 217 -13.87 -27.62 9.01
N PHE A 218 -13.50 -26.38 8.73
CA PHE A 218 -14.15 -25.21 9.31
C PHE A 218 -14.74 -24.31 8.22
N SER A 219 -15.81 -23.59 8.55
CA SER A 219 -16.21 -22.45 7.74
C SER A 219 -15.30 -21.26 8.01
N VAL A 220 -14.56 -20.81 6.98
CA VAL A 220 -13.48 -19.81 7.10
C VAL A 220 -13.78 -18.56 6.27
N CYS A 221 -13.73 -17.40 6.92
CA CYS A 221 -13.64 -16.09 6.27
C CYS A 221 -12.19 -15.59 6.34
N SER A 222 -11.66 -14.99 5.26
CA SER A 222 -10.28 -14.48 5.24
C SER A 222 -10.17 -13.20 4.41
N THR A 223 -9.24 -12.31 4.73
CA THR A 223 -9.04 -11.10 3.91
C THR A 223 -8.63 -11.43 2.46
N PRO A 224 -9.24 -10.82 1.43
CA PRO A 224 -8.84 -11.04 0.05
C PRO A 224 -7.54 -10.29 -0.27
N GLY A 225 -6.74 -10.81 -1.21
CA GLY A 225 -5.49 -10.17 -1.65
C GLY A 225 -4.59 -9.76 -0.47
N SER A 226 -4.12 -8.51 -0.46
CA SER A 226 -3.29 -7.94 0.62
C SER A 226 -4.04 -6.93 1.50
N PHE A 227 -5.31 -7.21 1.81
CA PHE A 227 -6.12 -6.35 2.66
C PHE A 227 -5.64 -6.46 4.11
N ASN A 228 -4.79 -5.52 4.52
CA ASN A 228 -4.04 -5.57 5.78
C ASN A 228 -3.97 -4.25 6.55
N THR A 229 -4.83 -3.30 6.18
CA THR A 229 -4.99 -1.98 6.85
C THR A 229 -6.27 -1.96 7.69
N PRO A 230 -6.44 -1.01 8.63
CA PRO A 230 -7.65 -0.90 9.46
C PRO A 230 -8.95 -0.91 8.64
N MET A 231 -8.98 -0.11 7.56
CA MET A 231 -10.15 -0.07 6.68
C MET A 231 -10.31 -1.32 5.82
N GLY A 232 -9.20 -1.96 5.45
CA GLY A 232 -9.21 -3.25 4.75
C GLY A 232 -9.86 -4.35 5.58
N ILE A 233 -9.44 -4.50 6.84
CA ILE A 233 -10.01 -5.53 7.74
C ILE A 233 -11.45 -5.19 8.14
N CYS A 234 -11.77 -3.91 8.39
CA CYS A 234 -13.14 -3.50 8.71
C CYS A 234 -14.09 -3.83 7.57
N LYS A 235 -13.67 -3.63 6.30
CA LYS A 235 -14.49 -3.97 5.15
C LYS A 235 -14.84 -5.46 5.11
N VAL A 236 -13.84 -6.33 5.34
CA VAL A 236 -14.04 -7.79 5.34
C VAL A 236 -14.93 -8.22 6.49
N ILE A 237 -14.67 -7.73 7.70
CA ILE A 237 -15.49 -8.02 8.88
C ILE A 237 -16.93 -7.55 8.64
N ASN A 238 -17.14 -6.31 8.22
CA ASN A 238 -18.49 -5.75 8.09
C ASN A 238 -19.30 -6.39 6.96
N ASN A 239 -18.67 -6.68 5.82
CA ASN A 239 -19.40 -7.08 4.61
C ASN A 239 -19.33 -8.58 4.31
N ASP A 240 -18.20 -9.24 4.57
CA ASP A 240 -17.92 -10.60 4.07
C ASP A 240 -18.07 -11.66 5.18
N LEU A 241 -17.89 -11.28 6.46
CA LEU A 241 -18.06 -12.19 7.59
C LEU A 241 -19.55 -12.52 7.82
N LEU A 242 -19.94 -13.76 7.57
CA LEU A 242 -21.28 -14.32 7.85
C LEU A 242 -21.34 -15.08 9.18
N SER A 243 -22.55 -15.24 9.73
CA SER A 243 -22.81 -15.83 11.06
C SER A 243 -22.42 -17.30 11.21
N HIS A 244 -22.30 -18.05 10.10
CA HIS A 244 -21.91 -19.47 10.12
C HIS A 244 -20.39 -19.67 10.06
N HIS A 245 -19.60 -18.61 9.84
CA HIS A 245 -18.14 -18.74 9.87
C HIS A 245 -17.67 -19.02 11.28
N GLN A 246 -16.77 -19.98 11.39
CA GLN A 246 -16.15 -20.39 12.65
C GLN A 246 -14.77 -19.77 12.83
N ILE A 247 -14.12 -19.39 11.73
CA ILE A 247 -12.77 -18.82 11.73
C ILE A 247 -12.73 -17.56 10.86
N LEU A 248 -12.12 -16.50 11.39
CA LEU A 248 -11.77 -15.29 10.66
C LEU A 248 -10.24 -15.17 10.59
N ILE A 249 -9.67 -15.11 9.39
CA ILE A 249 -8.23 -14.95 9.17
C ILE A 249 -7.92 -13.54 8.66
N LEU A 250 -7.15 -12.79 9.44
CA LEU A 250 -6.78 -11.41 9.15
C LEU A 250 -5.28 -11.29 8.87
N GLU A 251 -4.94 -10.76 7.70
CA GLU A 251 -3.58 -10.26 7.45
C GLU A 251 -3.43 -8.88 8.13
N MET A 252 -2.37 -8.69 8.92
CA MET A 252 -2.11 -7.43 9.62
C MET A 252 -0.76 -6.84 9.20
N GLY A 253 -0.82 -5.70 8.51
CA GLY A 253 0.34 -5.01 7.97
C GLY A 253 0.73 -3.80 8.81
N ALA A 254 2.03 -3.55 8.92
CA ALA A 254 2.56 -2.40 9.63
C ALA A 254 3.62 -1.68 8.80
N ARG A 255 3.54 -0.34 8.81
CA ARG A 255 4.57 0.54 8.26
C ARG A 255 5.15 1.50 9.31
N TYR A 256 4.38 1.78 10.36
CA TYR A 256 4.79 2.64 11.46
C TYR A 256 4.51 1.94 12.79
N ALA A 257 5.18 2.38 13.85
CA ALA A 257 4.89 1.92 15.19
C ALA A 257 3.41 2.17 15.56
N GLY A 258 2.79 1.19 16.23
CA GLY A 258 1.39 1.21 16.65
C GLY A 258 0.37 0.79 15.59
N ASN A 259 0.80 0.41 14.37
CA ASN A 259 -0.12 -0.07 13.34
C ASN A 259 -0.72 -1.44 13.68
N ILE A 260 0.09 -2.35 14.24
CA ILE A 260 -0.41 -3.66 14.71
C ILE A 260 -1.37 -3.46 15.87
N GLN A 261 -1.05 -2.59 16.82
CA GLN A 261 -1.96 -2.28 17.94
C GLN A 261 -3.33 -1.79 17.43
N GLU A 262 -3.35 -0.84 16.49
CA GLU A 262 -4.61 -0.33 15.92
C GLU A 262 -5.45 -1.46 15.27
N LEU A 263 -4.81 -2.44 14.63
CA LEU A 263 -5.48 -3.58 14.03
C LEU A 263 -6.02 -4.56 15.09
N CYS A 264 -5.24 -4.83 16.14
CA CYS A 264 -5.67 -5.63 17.30
C CYS A 264 -6.85 -4.98 18.04
N ASP A 265 -6.85 -3.64 18.17
CA ASP A 265 -7.94 -2.89 18.79
C ASP A 265 -9.25 -3.04 18.01
N ILE A 266 -9.22 -3.38 16.72
CA ILE A 266 -10.40 -3.65 15.90
C ILE A 266 -10.82 -5.10 16.02
N ALA A 267 -9.86 -6.02 15.91
CA ALA A 267 -10.07 -7.46 15.92
C ALA A 267 -8.96 -8.13 16.74
N GLN A 268 -9.24 -8.40 18.00
CA GLN A 268 -8.31 -9.08 18.90
C GLN A 268 -8.10 -10.54 18.43
N PRO A 269 -6.85 -11.02 18.31
CA PRO A 269 -6.58 -12.39 17.90
C PRO A 269 -6.77 -13.40 19.03
N ASP A 270 -7.26 -14.59 18.69
CA ASP A 270 -7.14 -15.81 19.51
C ASP A 270 -5.82 -16.56 19.18
N ILE A 271 -5.42 -16.49 17.92
CA ILE A 271 -4.21 -17.13 17.39
C ILE A 271 -3.42 -16.10 16.60
N SER A 272 -2.15 -15.92 16.94
CA SER A 272 -1.23 -15.01 16.27
C SER A 272 -0.17 -15.80 15.53
N ILE A 273 0.03 -15.49 14.25
CA ILE A 273 1.07 -16.10 13.41
C ILE A 273 2.08 -15.05 12.99
N ILE A 274 3.36 -15.27 13.33
CA ILE A 274 4.45 -14.36 12.95
C ILE A 274 5.37 -15.07 11.96
N THR A 275 5.49 -14.54 10.74
CA THR A 275 6.26 -15.22 9.69
C THR A 275 7.78 -14.95 9.77
N ASN A 276 8.21 -13.69 9.84
CA ASN A 276 9.61 -13.27 9.94
C ASN A 276 9.74 -11.78 10.26
N VAL A 277 10.95 -11.40 10.71
CA VAL A 277 11.45 -10.02 10.84
C VAL A 277 12.58 -9.81 9.84
N GLY A 278 12.22 -9.29 8.66
CA GLY A 278 13.18 -8.87 7.62
C GLY A 278 13.32 -7.34 7.53
N VAL A 279 14.18 -6.89 6.60
CA VAL A 279 14.54 -5.46 6.34
C VAL A 279 13.46 -4.62 5.64
N ALA A 280 12.21 -5.07 5.61
CA ALA A 280 11.13 -4.32 4.99
C ALA A 280 10.82 -3.03 5.76
N HIS A 281 10.59 -1.92 5.04
CA HIS A 281 10.18 -0.63 5.63
C HIS A 281 11.20 -0.05 6.64
N LEU A 282 12.50 -0.32 6.46
CA LEU A 282 13.54 0.26 7.32
C LEU A 282 13.52 1.80 7.35
N GLU A 283 13.15 2.46 6.25
CA GLU A 283 13.04 3.92 6.22
C GLU A 283 12.06 4.48 7.26
N THR A 284 10.98 3.75 7.57
CA THR A 284 9.96 4.20 8.51
C THR A 284 10.15 3.64 9.92
N PHE A 285 10.75 2.46 10.06
CA PHE A 285 10.99 1.81 11.36
C PHE A 285 12.37 2.08 11.97
N GLY A 286 13.35 2.48 11.15
CA GLY A 286 14.73 2.74 11.58
C GLY A 286 15.57 1.46 11.72
N SER A 287 15.12 0.45 12.47
CA SER A 287 15.89 -0.76 12.74
C SER A 287 15.06 -2.05 12.76
N GLN A 288 15.72 -3.21 12.65
CA GLN A 288 15.07 -4.52 12.71
C GLN A 288 14.47 -4.82 14.09
N GLU A 289 15.07 -4.30 15.16
CA GLU A 289 14.59 -4.45 16.53
C GLU A 289 13.25 -3.71 16.73
N VAL A 290 13.10 -2.54 16.12
CA VAL A 290 11.82 -1.81 16.12
C VAL A 290 10.77 -2.58 15.31
N ILE A 291 11.16 -3.16 14.16
CA ILE A 291 10.27 -4.02 13.37
C ILE A 291 9.85 -5.26 14.18
N ALA A 292 10.77 -5.89 14.90
CA ALA A 292 10.50 -7.03 15.77
C ALA A 292 9.50 -6.66 16.87
N LYS A 293 9.73 -5.53 17.56
CA LYS A 293 8.83 -5.03 18.61
C LYS A 293 7.42 -4.74 18.07
N GLU A 294 7.31 -4.06 16.93
CA GLU A 294 6.02 -3.76 16.30
C GLU A 294 5.27 -5.05 15.91
N LYS A 295 5.96 -6.06 15.40
CA LYS A 295 5.33 -7.36 15.06
C LYS A 295 4.98 -8.17 16.30
N GLY A 296 5.85 -8.13 17.32
CA GLY A 296 5.65 -8.78 18.62
C GLY A 296 4.40 -8.29 19.34
N THR A 297 3.97 -7.05 19.09
CA THR A 297 2.69 -6.52 19.56
C THR A 297 1.51 -7.42 19.22
N LEU A 298 1.57 -8.19 18.12
CA LEU A 298 0.51 -9.14 17.78
C LEU A 298 0.43 -10.33 18.78
N VAL A 299 1.58 -10.77 19.29
CA VAL A 299 1.66 -11.80 20.34
C VAL A 299 1.26 -11.20 21.69
N ASP A 300 1.68 -9.96 21.97
CA ASP A 300 1.35 -9.27 23.21
C ASP A 300 -0.17 -9.09 23.41
N ASN A 301 -0.92 -8.91 22.32
CA ASN A 301 -2.38 -8.73 22.33
C ASN A 301 -3.19 -10.05 22.42
N LEU A 302 -2.53 -11.20 22.47
CA LEU A 302 -3.21 -12.48 22.72
C LEU A 302 -3.84 -12.50 24.12
N PRO A 303 -5.08 -13.02 24.27
CA PRO A 303 -5.65 -13.28 25.57
C PRO A 303 -4.88 -14.37 26.31
N SER A 304 -5.13 -14.52 27.62
CA SER A 304 -4.65 -15.70 28.34
C SER A 304 -5.26 -16.97 27.73
N ASN A 305 -4.44 -18.00 27.57
CA ASN A 305 -4.65 -19.21 26.77
C ASN A 305 -4.74 -18.97 25.25
N GLY A 306 -4.35 -17.79 24.76
CA GLY A 306 -4.14 -17.54 23.33
C GLY A 306 -2.91 -18.31 22.81
N VAL A 307 -2.80 -18.41 21.49
CA VAL A 307 -1.74 -19.22 20.86
C VAL A 307 -0.89 -18.40 19.90
N ALA A 308 0.42 -18.50 20.07
CA ALA A 308 1.41 -17.88 19.21
C ALA A 308 2.12 -18.94 18.37
N ILE A 309 1.93 -18.89 17.04
CA ILE A 309 2.62 -19.75 16.08
C ILE A 309 3.76 -18.95 15.47
N LEU A 310 4.98 -19.38 15.73
CA LEU A 310 6.18 -18.58 15.53
C LEU A 310 7.18 -19.32 14.66
N ASN A 311 7.79 -18.61 13.73
CA ASN A 311 8.92 -19.11 12.97
C ASN A 311 10.14 -19.28 13.89
N ALA A 312 10.53 -20.53 14.13
CA ALA A 312 11.63 -20.91 14.99
C ALA A 312 13.02 -20.57 14.42
N ASP A 313 13.13 -20.46 13.09
CA ASP A 313 14.39 -20.20 12.40
C ASP A 313 14.70 -18.70 12.30
N ASP A 314 13.76 -17.83 12.68
CA ASP A 314 13.97 -16.39 12.77
C ASP A 314 14.28 -15.98 14.21
N LYS A 315 15.50 -15.48 14.43
CA LYS A 315 16.04 -15.13 15.76
C LYS A 315 15.19 -14.12 16.56
N TYR A 316 14.44 -13.24 15.88
CA TYR A 316 13.59 -12.25 16.55
C TYR A 316 12.22 -12.81 16.83
N VAL A 317 11.70 -13.65 15.94
CA VAL A 317 10.36 -14.24 16.05
C VAL A 317 10.33 -15.36 17.08
N SER A 318 11.36 -16.22 17.11
CA SER A 318 11.41 -17.39 17.99
C SER A 318 11.29 -17.02 19.48
N ILE A 319 11.82 -15.86 19.87
CA ILE A 319 11.81 -15.36 21.26
C ILE A 319 10.54 -14.57 21.62
N MET A 320 9.62 -14.33 20.67
CA MET A 320 8.40 -13.56 20.95
C MET A 320 7.51 -14.30 21.96
N GLY A 321 7.02 -13.57 22.95
CA GLY A 321 6.16 -14.13 24.01
C GLY A 321 6.87 -15.05 25.01
N GLU A 322 8.21 -15.12 25.05
CA GLU A 322 8.94 -15.97 26.01
C GLU A 322 8.54 -15.73 27.46
N ASN A 323 8.24 -14.47 27.82
CA ASN A 323 7.83 -14.08 29.16
C ASN A 323 6.32 -14.22 29.43
N ARG A 324 5.55 -14.75 28.47
CA ARG A 324 4.09 -14.96 28.58
C ARG A 324 3.80 -16.43 28.89
N SER A 325 3.87 -16.80 30.17
CA SER A 325 3.53 -18.16 30.62
C SER A 325 2.03 -18.49 30.50
N ASP A 326 1.19 -17.48 30.27
CA ASP A 326 -0.25 -17.60 30.11
C ASP A 326 -0.68 -17.90 28.67
N ILE A 327 0.23 -17.97 27.70
CA ILE A 327 -0.08 -18.31 26.30
C ILE A 327 0.64 -19.60 25.87
N GLU A 328 0.10 -20.26 24.86
CA GLU A 328 0.78 -21.39 24.21
C GLU A 328 1.68 -20.89 23.08
N ARG A 329 2.93 -21.36 23.03
CA ARG A 329 3.89 -21.04 21.97
C ARG A 329 4.19 -22.29 21.14
N ILE A 330 3.85 -22.23 19.86
CA ILE A 330 4.12 -23.30 18.89
C ILE A 330 5.22 -22.82 17.93
N LEU A 331 6.43 -23.32 18.15
CA LEU A 331 7.59 -23.01 17.33
C LEU A 331 7.64 -23.96 16.11
N VAL A 332 7.72 -23.41 14.91
CA VAL A 332 7.79 -24.20 13.66
C VAL A 332 8.96 -23.74 12.79
N GLY A 333 9.64 -24.67 12.12
CA GLY A 333 10.84 -24.32 11.34
C GLY A 333 11.36 -25.44 10.46
N LEU A 334 12.28 -25.11 9.57
CA LEU A 334 13.06 -26.07 8.80
C LEU A 334 14.23 -26.62 9.63
N GLU A 335 14.77 -25.83 10.55
CA GLU A 335 15.93 -26.22 11.37
C GLU A 335 15.53 -26.49 12.82
N SER A 336 14.66 -25.62 13.36
CA SER A 336 14.25 -25.62 14.77
C SER A 336 12.73 -25.69 14.94
N GLY A 337 12.27 -25.92 16.18
CA GLY A 337 10.84 -25.98 16.53
C GLY A 337 10.30 -27.38 16.80
N VAL A 338 9.05 -27.42 17.26
CA VAL A 338 8.31 -28.67 17.58
C VAL A 338 7.63 -29.26 16.35
N ILE A 339 7.35 -28.43 15.33
CA ILE A 339 6.89 -28.85 14.01
C ILE A 339 7.99 -28.52 13.00
N LYS A 340 8.48 -29.54 12.30
CA LYS A 340 9.62 -29.38 11.37
C LYS A 340 9.36 -29.89 9.97
N GLY A 341 10.00 -29.26 8.99
CA GLY A 341 10.00 -29.71 7.59
C GLY A 341 11.40 -30.02 7.09
N ASN A 342 11.64 -31.28 6.71
CA ASN A 342 12.95 -31.78 6.29
C ASN A 342 12.90 -32.44 4.89
N ASP A 343 14.07 -32.78 4.33
CA ASP A 343 14.20 -33.50 3.05
C ASP A 343 13.41 -32.86 1.88
N ILE A 344 13.52 -31.53 1.74
CA ILE A 344 12.82 -30.76 0.71
C ILE A 344 13.38 -31.10 -0.67
N LYS A 345 12.52 -31.60 -1.56
CA LYS A 345 12.83 -31.93 -2.96
C LYS A 345 11.82 -31.28 -3.89
N TYR A 346 12.29 -30.79 -5.04
CA TYR A 346 11.45 -30.21 -6.09
C TYR A 346 11.32 -31.16 -7.28
N ASN A 347 10.13 -31.22 -7.88
CA ASN A 347 9.86 -31.94 -9.12
C ASN A 347 8.79 -31.24 -9.96
N THR A 348 8.36 -31.86 -11.07
CA THR A 348 7.33 -31.33 -11.97
C THR A 348 5.93 -31.26 -11.37
N GLU A 349 5.71 -31.84 -10.19
CA GLU A 349 4.45 -31.78 -9.45
C GLU A 349 4.48 -30.75 -8.31
N GLY A 350 5.66 -30.16 -8.03
CA GLY A 350 5.86 -29.14 -7.00
C GLY A 350 6.97 -29.51 -6.02
N THR A 351 6.68 -29.42 -4.72
CA THR A 351 7.59 -29.71 -3.62
C THR A 351 7.10 -30.90 -2.79
N ASN A 352 8.03 -31.80 -2.48
CA ASN A 352 7.85 -32.85 -1.48
C ASN A 352 8.78 -32.58 -0.30
N PHE A 353 8.28 -32.80 0.92
CA PHE A 353 9.09 -32.73 2.14
C PHE A 353 8.50 -33.66 3.23
N ILE A 354 9.30 -33.96 4.25
CA ILE A 354 8.85 -34.74 5.41
C ILE A 354 8.48 -33.77 6.52
N LEU A 355 7.21 -33.81 6.94
CA LEU A 355 6.72 -33.12 8.13
C LEU A 355 6.97 -33.99 9.36
N SER A 356 7.66 -33.45 10.35
CA SER A 356 7.77 -34.04 11.68
C SER A 356 6.92 -33.23 12.66
N VAL A 357 5.96 -33.87 13.32
CA VAL A 357 5.09 -33.27 14.34
C VAL A 357 4.86 -34.26 15.46
N GLU A 358 5.18 -33.89 16.70
CA GLU A 358 5.05 -34.77 17.88
C GLU A 358 5.72 -36.16 17.72
N GLY A 359 6.80 -36.24 16.94
CA GLY A 359 7.50 -37.50 16.67
C GLY A 359 6.88 -38.35 15.56
N GLU A 360 5.73 -37.96 14.99
CA GLU A 360 5.19 -38.56 13.78
C GLU A 360 5.83 -37.92 12.54
N GLU A 361 6.18 -38.75 11.55
CA GLU A 361 6.64 -38.31 10.24
C GLU A 361 5.57 -38.55 9.17
N VAL A 362 5.25 -37.50 8.41
CA VAL A 362 4.27 -37.55 7.32
C VAL A 362 4.86 -36.89 6.08
N SER A 363 4.79 -37.57 4.94
CA SER A 363 5.18 -36.96 3.66
C SER A 363 4.13 -35.94 3.22
N ILE A 364 4.56 -34.71 2.94
CA ILE A 364 3.74 -33.63 2.41
C ILE A 364 4.15 -33.38 0.96
N GLN A 365 3.14 -33.35 0.08
CA GLN A 365 3.26 -32.91 -1.29
C GLN A 365 2.49 -31.60 -1.46
N THR A 366 3.08 -30.61 -2.12
CA THR A 366 2.43 -29.33 -2.44
C THR A 366 2.87 -28.82 -3.80
N ARG A 367 2.01 -28.06 -4.50
CA ARG A 367 2.33 -27.44 -5.79
C ARG A 367 3.24 -26.22 -5.65
N LEU A 368 3.40 -25.71 -4.42
CA LEU A 368 4.17 -24.51 -4.12
C LEU A 368 5.67 -24.80 -4.13
N LEU A 369 6.44 -23.97 -4.85
CA LEU A 369 7.89 -24.10 -4.94
C LEU A 369 8.64 -23.19 -3.95
N GLY A 370 9.85 -23.59 -3.58
CA GLY A 370 10.80 -22.82 -2.77
C GLY A 370 10.73 -23.05 -1.26
N ARG A 371 11.92 -23.03 -0.62
CA ARG A 371 12.07 -23.28 0.83
C ARG A 371 11.25 -22.33 1.69
N HIS A 372 11.12 -21.08 1.27
CA HIS A 372 10.33 -20.07 2.00
C HIS A 372 8.83 -20.40 1.98
N ASN A 373 8.32 -21.03 0.92
CA ASN A 373 6.93 -21.49 0.88
C ASN A 373 6.73 -22.73 1.76
N VAL A 374 7.74 -23.60 1.89
CA VAL A 374 7.71 -24.67 2.90
C VAL A 374 7.68 -24.07 4.31
N GLN A 375 8.50 -23.07 4.62
CA GLN A 375 8.45 -22.39 5.92
C GLN A 375 7.08 -21.74 6.19
N ASN A 376 6.51 -21.04 5.19
CA ASN A 376 5.17 -20.48 5.30
C ASN A 376 4.09 -21.57 5.50
N MET A 377 4.27 -22.72 4.85
CA MET A 377 3.39 -23.88 4.99
C MET A 377 3.47 -24.44 6.41
N LEU A 378 4.66 -24.55 7.01
CA LEU A 378 4.81 -25.03 8.38
C LEU A 378 4.07 -24.14 9.40
N LEU A 379 4.05 -22.82 9.19
CA LEU A 379 3.22 -21.91 10.00
C LEU A 379 1.72 -22.20 9.83
N ALA A 380 1.28 -22.49 8.60
CA ALA A 380 -0.10 -22.88 8.34
C ALA A 380 -0.46 -24.24 8.95
N ILE A 381 0.46 -25.20 8.88
CA ILE A 381 0.35 -26.52 9.50
C ILE A 381 0.26 -26.39 11.01
N GLY A 382 1.07 -25.53 11.64
CA GLY A 382 0.98 -25.25 13.08
C GLY A 382 -0.43 -24.78 13.49
N ALA A 383 -1.06 -23.92 12.69
CA ALA A 383 -2.42 -23.45 12.95
C ALA A 383 -3.47 -24.56 12.77
N ALA A 384 -3.36 -25.33 11.69
CA ALA A 384 -4.25 -26.45 11.41
C ALA A 384 -4.14 -27.55 12.48
N TYR A 385 -2.92 -27.87 12.89
CA TYR A 385 -2.63 -28.87 13.90
C TYR A 385 -3.17 -28.47 15.28
N HIS A 386 -2.91 -27.22 15.70
CA HIS A 386 -3.46 -26.68 16.94
C HIS A 386 -5.01 -26.73 16.98
N LEU A 387 -5.66 -26.49 15.84
CA LEU A 387 -7.11 -26.61 15.70
C LEU A 387 -7.60 -28.06 15.49
N GLY A 388 -6.72 -29.04 15.72
CA GLY A 388 -7.03 -30.47 15.75
C GLY A 388 -7.22 -31.12 14.39
N ILE A 389 -6.70 -30.54 13.31
CA ILE A 389 -6.66 -31.21 12.00
C ILE A 389 -5.51 -32.21 12.01
N ARG A 390 -5.81 -33.48 11.71
CA ARG A 390 -4.83 -34.57 11.72
C ARG A 390 -3.78 -34.37 10.63
N SER A 391 -2.54 -34.76 10.91
CA SER A 391 -1.39 -34.71 9.99
C SER A 391 -1.69 -35.29 8.60
N LYS A 392 -2.41 -36.41 8.51
CA LYS A 392 -2.85 -37.02 7.25
C LYS A 392 -3.83 -36.13 6.46
N THR A 393 -4.78 -35.47 7.13
CA THR A 393 -5.71 -34.54 6.49
C THR A 393 -4.99 -33.27 6.02
N ILE A 394 -4.02 -32.79 6.81
CA ILE A 394 -3.14 -31.69 6.44
C ILE A 394 -2.36 -32.03 5.16
N ALA A 395 -1.80 -33.25 5.06
CA ALA A 395 -1.08 -33.70 3.88
C ALA A 395 -1.95 -33.66 2.60
N LEU A 396 -3.22 -34.07 2.71
CA LEU A 396 -4.18 -34.00 1.61
C LEU A 396 -4.52 -32.55 1.24
N GLY A 397 -4.78 -31.70 2.24
CA GLY A 397 -5.07 -30.28 2.02
C GLY A 397 -3.91 -29.54 1.38
N ALA A 398 -2.67 -29.80 1.80
CA ALA A 398 -1.46 -29.17 1.29
C ALA A 398 -1.23 -29.42 -0.21
N LYS A 399 -1.68 -30.56 -0.72
CA LYS A 399 -1.62 -30.92 -2.15
C LYS A 399 -2.54 -30.05 -3.02
N ASN A 400 -3.67 -29.63 -2.46
CA ASN A 400 -4.69 -28.86 -3.16
C ASN A 400 -4.48 -27.33 -3.09
N ILE A 401 -3.44 -26.87 -2.38
CA ILE A 401 -3.12 -25.45 -2.31
C ILE A 401 -2.53 -25.02 -3.65
N GLU A 402 -3.22 -24.08 -4.29
CA GLU A 402 -2.76 -23.48 -5.55
C GLU A 402 -1.73 -22.38 -5.30
N PRO A 403 -0.72 -22.25 -6.20
CA PRO A 403 0.20 -21.11 -6.16
C PRO A 403 -0.52 -19.77 -6.34
N ILE A 404 0.06 -18.73 -5.77
CA ILE A 404 -0.37 -17.36 -6.05
C ILE A 404 0.22 -16.97 -7.41
N GLU A 405 -0.61 -16.33 -8.26
CA GLU A 405 -0.17 -15.85 -9.57
C GLU A 405 1.15 -15.06 -9.49
N HIS A 406 2.07 -15.38 -10.40
CA HIS A 406 3.38 -14.72 -10.55
C HIS A 406 4.33 -14.84 -9.35
N ARG A 407 4.16 -15.84 -8.47
CA ARG A 407 5.03 -16.09 -7.31
C ARG A 407 5.50 -17.55 -7.28
N LEU A 408 6.57 -17.84 -8.02
CA LEU A 408 7.08 -19.20 -8.27
C LEU A 408 5.97 -20.17 -8.70
N GLU A 409 5.06 -19.70 -9.55
CA GLU A 409 3.91 -20.45 -10.00
C GLU A 409 4.34 -21.46 -11.07
N LEU A 410 4.25 -22.75 -10.74
CA LEU A 410 4.58 -23.84 -11.68
C LEU A 410 3.41 -24.10 -12.64
N LYS A 411 3.59 -23.72 -13.91
CA LYS A 411 2.64 -23.93 -15.00
C LYS A 411 3.15 -25.00 -15.95
N LYS A 412 2.24 -25.86 -16.43
CA LYS A 412 2.51 -26.74 -17.57
C LYS A 412 2.01 -26.07 -18.85
N ALA A 413 2.87 -25.93 -19.84
CA ALA A 413 2.56 -25.32 -21.13
C ALA A 413 3.02 -26.26 -22.26
N GLY A 414 2.11 -27.12 -22.72
CA GLY A 414 2.45 -28.18 -23.68
C GLY A 414 3.52 -29.12 -23.12
N ASP A 415 4.64 -29.23 -23.82
CA ASP A 415 5.77 -30.12 -23.49
C ASP A 415 6.80 -29.50 -22.54
N PHE A 416 6.58 -28.26 -22.09
CA PHE A 416 7.49 -27.59 -21.16
C PHE A 416 6.77 -27.09 -19.89
N TYR A 417 7.56 -26.85 -18.86
CA TYR A 417 7.13 -26.25 -17.61
C TYR A 417 7.65 -24.81 -17.54
N ILE A 418 6.82 -23.92 -17.02
CA ILE A 418 7.15 -22.52 -16.76
C ILE A 418 7.06 -22.30 -15.25
N ILE A 419 8.12 -21.75 -14.65
CA ILE A 419 8.07 -21.23 -13.29
C ILE A 419 7.88 -19.71 -13.43
N ASP A 420 6.64 -19.25 -13.22
CA ASP A 420 6.28 -17.83 -13.32
C ASP A 420 6.52 -17.14 -11.98
N ASP A 421 7.62 -16.39 -11.90
CA ASP A 421 8.00 -15.55 -10.76
C ASP A 421 8.09 -14.06 -11.15
N ALA A 422 7.17 -13.62 -12.01
CA ALA A 422 7.22 -12.30 -12.65
C ALA A 422 6.65 -11.14 -11.80
N PHE A 423 6.28 -11.36 -10.53
CA PHE A 423 5.65 -10.31 -9.71
C PHE A 423 6.64 -9.22 -9.26
N ASN A 424 7.79 -9.62 -8.72
CA ASN A 424 8.85 -8.72 -8.29
C ASN A 424 10.20 -9.45 -8.32
N SER A 425 11.28 -8.77 -8.65
CA SER A 425 12.62 -9.36 -8.73
C SER A 425 13.58 -8.64 -7.78
N ASN A 426 14.30 -9.42 -6.98
CA ASN A 426 15.41 -8.94 -6.15
C ASN A 426 16.48 -10.05 -6.10
N PRO A 427 17.74 -9.74 -5.71
CA PRO A 427 18.83 -10.72 -5.76
C PRO A 427 18.54 -12.01 -4.98
N VAL A 428 17.87 -11.91 -3.83
CA VAL A 428 17.53 -13.06 -2.99
C VAL A 428 16.47 -13.94 -3.66
N GLY A 429 15.42 -13.33 -4.21
CA GLY A 429 14.36 -14.02 -4.95
C GLY A 429 14.88 -14.69 -6.21
N ALA A 430 15.67 -13.98 -7.01
CA ALA A 430 16.28 -14.49 -8.23
C ALA A 430 17.20 -15.69 -7.94
N LYS A 431 18.05 -15.60 -6.91
CA LYS A 431 18.89 -16.73 -6.47
C LYS A 431 18.03 -17.95 -6.11
N ASN A 432 16.94 -17.75 -5.38
CA ASN A 432 16.02 -18.82 -5.01
C ASN A 432 15.38 -19.49 -6.25
N ALA A 433 14.92 -18.70 -7.21
CA ALA A 433 14.35 -19.21 -8.46
C ALA A 433 15.35 -20.07 -9.24
N VAL A 434 16.63 -19.64 -9.30
CA VAL A 434 17.71 -20.41 -9.95
C VAL A 434 18.03 -21.69 -9.19
N GLU A 435 18.10 -21.64 -7.86
CA GLU A 435 18.31 -22.85 -7.03
C GLU A 435 17.19 -23.86 -7.23
N ILE A 436 15.93 -23.42 -7.26
CA ILE A 436 14.78 -24.28 -7.54
C ILE A 436 14.91 -24.91 -8.93
N LEU A 437 15.17 -24.10 -9.96
CA LEU A 437 15.35 -24.57 -11.33
C LEU A 437 16.51 -25.57 -11.44
N SER A 438 17.57 -25.41 -10.66
CA SER A 438 18.73 -26.30 -10.66
C SER A 438 18.40 -27.73 -10.21
N GLN A 439 17.36 -27.91 -9.37
CA GLN A 439 16.94 -29.21 -8.85
C GLN A 439 16.04 -30.01 -9.81
N PHE A 440 15.55 -29.40 -10.90
CA PHE A 440 14.84 -30.15 -11.94
C PHE A 440 15.84 -31.01 -12.71
N SER A 441 15.62 -32.33 -12.67
CA SER A 441 16.56 -33.35 -13.16
C SER A 441 16.44 -33.65 -14.65
N SER A 442 15.42 -33.13 -15.34
CA SER A 442 15.14 -33.41 -16.75
C SER A 442 14.92 -32.16 -17.58
N GLY A 443 15.21 -32.26 -18.87
CA GLY A 443 14.99 -31.20 -19.85
C GLY A 443 16.05 -30.09 -19.87
N ARG A 444 15.84 -29.12 -20.76
CA ARG A 444 16.68 -27.92 -20.87
C ARG A 444 16.15 -26.85 -19.92
N ARG A 445 17.02 -26.35 -19.04
CA ARG A 445 16.71 -25.25 -18.12
C ARG A 445 17.01 -23.92 -18.79
N ILE A 446 16.03 -23.02 -18.83
CA ILE A 446 16.13 -21.70 -19.47
C ILE A 446 15.66 -20.66 -18.46
N ILE A 447 16.46 -19.62 -18.27
CA ILE A 447 16.10 -18.46 -17.44
C ILE A 447 15.80 -17.30 -18.38
N ILE A 448 14.64 -16.69 -18.21
CA ILE A 448 14.23 -15.47 -18.93
C ILE A 448 14.05 -14.39 -17.88
N THR A 449 14.86 -13.35 -17.93
CA THR A 449 14.80 -12.23 -16.99
C THR A 449 14.96 -10.90 -17.73
N PRO A 450 14.15 -9.87 -17.41
CA PRO A 450 14.38 -8.52 -17.91
C PRO A 450 15.49 -7.79 -17.14
N GLY A 451 16.11 -8.42 -16.13
CA GLY A 451 16.99 -7.79 -15.16
C GLY A 451 16.29 -7.51 -13.82
N MET A 452 17.01 -6.89 -12.89
CA MET A 452 16.48 -6.39 -11.62
C MET A 452 16.47 -4.86 -11.68
N VAL A 453 15.39 -4.24 -11.24
CA VAL A 453 15.23 -2.77 -11.19
C VAL A 453 15.14 -2.31 -9.73
N GLU A 454 15.40 -1.03 -9.48
CA GLU A 454 15.32 -0.41 -8.14
C GLU A 454 16.42 -0.89 -7.17
N LEU A 455 17.63 -1.20 -7.68
CA LEU A 455 18.79 -1.57 -6.86
C LEU A 455 19.75 -0.39 -6.59
N GLY A 456 19.41 0.81 -7.08
CA GLY A 456 20.22 2.01 -6.89
C GLY A 456 21.58 1.88 -7.58
N GLU A 457 22.68 2.15 -6.88
CA GLU A 457 24.04 2.04 -7.44
C GLU A 457 24.46 0.61 -7.79
N ILE A 458 23.76 -0.42 -7.28
CA ILE A 458 24.05 -1.84 -7.52
C ILE A 458 23.38 -2.34 -8.82
N GLU A 459 22.56 -1.51 -9.46
CA GLU A 459 21.78 -1.87 -10.65
C GLU A 459 22.63 -2.00 -11.93
N TYR A 460 23.88 -1.52 -11.93
CA TYR A 460 24.78 -1.49 -13.09
C TYR A 460 26.13 -2.16 -12.85
#